data_AF-A0A315WAX1-F1
#
_entry.id   AF-A0A315WAX1-F1
#
_cell.length_a   1.000
_cell.length_b   1.000
_cell.length_c   1.000
_cell.angle_alpha   90.00
_cell.angle_beta   90.00
_cell.angle_gamma   90.00
#
_symmetry.space_group_name_H-M   'P 1'
#
loop_
_entity.id
_entity.type
_entity.pdbx_description
1 polymer ?
#
loop_
_entity_poly.entity_id
_entity_poly.type
_entity_poly.pdbx_seq_one_letter_code
_entity_poly.pdbx_strand_id
1 'polypeptide(L)'
;MNSTTVKESEKTCVLCCQDIDIFALGKCDHPVCYRCSTKMRVLCDQKYCAVCREELDKVVFVKKLKTFQSLPYQQFPFEKRYDIYFIDEMTHSQYRRLLLSECVRCPEPKVFSRFEELEQHMRKQHELFCCKLCSKHLKIFSYERKWYNRKELARHRAHGDPDDTSHRGHPLCKFCDERYLDNDELLKHLRRDHYFCHFCDADGSQEYYSDYRYLSEHFRESHYLCEEGRCATEQFTHAFRSEIDYKAHKAAAHSKNRAEARQNRHIDLQFNYAPRQQRRNDGMVGGEDYEETRHNRGGRGRLQMGQKSWRYSRLAIIQKRAPLVILKPSRL
;
A
#
# COMPACT_ATOMS: atom_id res chain seq x y z
N MET A 1 25.21 -13.45 42.31
CA MET A 1 24.08 -13.94 41.50
C MET A 1 24.01 -13.06 40.25
N ASN A 2 24.59 -13.49 39.11
CA ASN A 2 24.51 -12.79 37.81
C ASN A 2 25.20 -13.62 36.70
N SER A 3 24.76 -14.88 36.49
CA SER A 3 25.31 -15.72 35.40
C SER A 3 24.24 -16.39 34.54
N THR A 4 22.95 -16.18 34.84
CA THR A 4 21.86 -16.88 34.16
C THR A 4 21.34 -16.14 32.92
N THR A 5 21.54 -14.83 32.82
CA THR A 5 20.90 -13.99 31.78
C THR A 5 21.57 -14.04 30.40
N VAL A 6 22.85 -14.42 30.30
CA VAL A 6 23.59 -14.40 29.02
C VAL A 6 23.26 -15.63 28.15
N LYS A 7 23.09 -16.81 28.75
CA LYS A 7 22.80 -18.07 28.02
C LYS A 7 21.38 -18.16 27.47
N GLU A 8 20.47 -17.32 27.94
CA GLU A 8 19.05 -17.36 27.56
C GLU A 8 18.82 -16.60 26.25
N SER A 9 19.58 -15.52 26.02
CA SER A 9 19.52 -14.73 24.78
C SER A 9 19.97 -15.50 23.53
N GLU A 10 20.84 -16.50 23.67
CA GLU A 10 21.31 -17.34 22.55
C GLU A 10 20.30 -18.41 22.11
N LYS A 11 19.27 -18.66 22.92
CA LYS A 11 18.24 -19.66 22.62
C LYS A 11 16.99 -19.07 22.00
N THR A 12 16.89 -17.75 21.85
CA THR A 12 15.71 -17.13 21.25
C THR A 12 15.99 -16.70 19.82
N CYS A 13 15.05 -16.98 18.92
CA CYS A 13 15.18 -16.63 17.51
C CYS A 13 14.97 -15.14 17.28
N VAL A 14 15.91 -14.48 16.62
CA VAL A 14 15.83 -13.05 16.24
C VAL A 14 14.69 -12.72 15.28
N LEU A 15 14.12 -13.72 14.60
CA LEU A 15 13.06 -13.53 13.60
C LEU A 15 11.65 -13.72 14.16
N CYS A 16 11.44 -14.75 14.98
CA CYS A 16 10.11 -15.06 15.54
C CYS A 16 10.00 -14.84 17.04
N CYS A 17 11.10 -14.45 17.71
CA CYS A 17 11.18 -14.27 19.16
C CYS A 17 10.75 -15.50 19.98
N GLN A 18 10.80 -16.70 19.39
CA GLN A 18 10.51 -17.97 20.04
C GLN A 18 11.80 -18.71 20.37
N ASP A 19 11.73 -19.60 21.36
CA ASP A 19 12.85 -20.46 21.73
C ASP A 19 13.23 -21.43 20.60
N ILE A 20 14.53 -21.69 20.49
CA ILE A 20 15.16 -22.47 19.44
C ILE A 20 15.50 -23.85 19.98
N ASP A 21 14.75 -24.85 19.52
CA ASP A 21 15.09 -26.26 19.74
C ASP A 21 16.11 -26.78 18.71
N ILE A 22 16.04 -26.24 17.48
CA ILE A 22 16.91 -26.59 16.36
C ILE A 22 17.40 -25.30 15.72
N PHE A 23 18.71 -25.13 15.73
CA PHE A 23 19.43 -24.01 15.14
C PHE A 23 19.71 -24.29 13.68
N ALA A 24 19.51 -23.27 12.84
CA ALA A 24 19.94 -23.21 11.47
C ALA A 24 21.18 -22.32 11.37
N LEU A 25 22.29 -22.89 10.89
CA LEU A 25 23.59 -22.23 10.78
C LEU A 25 24.08 -22.26 9.34
N GLY A 26 24.57 -21.12 8.86
CA GLY A 26 25.30 -20.99 7.60
C GLY A 26 26.76 -20.62 7.85
N LYS A 27 27.52 -20.35 6.78
CA LYS A 27 28.95 -19.94 6.86
C LYS A 27 29.22 -18.70 7.73
N CYS A 28 28.20 -17.87 7.96
CA CYS A 28 28.27 -16.67 8.79
C CYS A 28 28.04 -16.92 10.30
N ASP A 29 27.78 -18.17 10.72
CA ASP A 29 27.57 -18.60 12.11
C ASP A 29 26.44 -17.92 12.92
N HIS A 30 25.66 -17.01 12.32
CA HIS A 30 24.49 -16.40 12.96
C HIS A 30 23.36 -17.43 13.19
N PRO A 31 22.93 -17.66 14.44
CA PRO A 31 21.89 -18.64 14.76
C PRO A 31 20.48 -18.10 14.46
N VAL A 32 19.69 -18.91 13.77
CA VAL A 32 18.27 -18.68 13.51
C VAL A 32 17.51 -19.98 13.77
N CYS A 33 16.22 -19.95 14.16
CA CYS A 33 15.47 -21.19 14.29
C CYS A 33 15.25 -21.89 12.93
N TYR A 34 15.20 -23.21 12.94
CA TYR A 34 14.98 -24.01 11.74
C TYR A 34 13.67 -23.65 11.01
N ARG A 35 12.61 -23.26 11.74
CA ARG A 35 11.31 -22.84 11.18
C ARG A 35 11.44 -21.59 10.32
N CYS A 36 12.10 -20.56 10.85
CA CYS A 36 12.30 -19.31 10.11
C CYS A 36 13.27 -19.50 8.94
N SER A 37 14.36 -20.25 9.13
CA SER A 37 15.27 -20.60 8.03
C SER A 37 14.55 -21.37 6.93
N THR A 38 13.69 -22.33 7.29
CA THR A 38 12.88 -23.08 6.33
C THR A 38 11.90 -22.17 5.60
N LYS A 39 11.21 -21.27 6.32
CA LYS A 39 10.26 -20.32 5.72
C LYS A 39 10.95 -19.42 4.69
N MET A 40 12.10 -18.85 5.03
CA MET A 40 12.87 -18.00 4.11
C MET A 40 13.34 -18.76 2.87
N ARG A 41 13.98 -19.92 3.03
CA ARG A 41 14.53 -20.68 1.90
C ARG A 41 13.47 -21.36 1.04
N VAL A 42 12.49 -22.00 1.67
CA VAL A 42 11.54 -22.88 0.98
C VAL A 42 10.31 -22.12 0.50
N LEU A 43 9.77 -21.20 1.30
CA LEU A 43 8.52 -20.49 0.95
C LEU A 43 8.77 -19.15 0.28
N CYS A 44 9.86 -18.46 0.63
CA CYS A 44 10.18 -17.14 0.11
C CYS A 44 11.30 -17.13 -0.95
N ASP A 45 11.97 -18.28 -1.18
CA ASP A 45 13.12 -18.41 -2.09
C ASP A 45 14.27 -17.42 -1.77
N GLN A 46 14.50 -17.18 -0.48
CA GLN A 46 15.53 -16.27 0.02
C GLN A 46 16.68 -17.07 0.66
N LYS A 47 17.86 -17.00 0.05
CA LYS A 47 19.07 -17.71 0.51
C LYS A 47 20.03 -16.85 1.34
N TYR A 48 19.69 -15.63 1.73
CA TYR A 48 20.55 -14.76 2.55
C TYR A 48 20.32 -14.95 4.06
N CYS A 49 21.34 -14.63 4.86
CA CYS A 49 21.26 -14.60 6.32
C CYS A 49 20.38 -13.43 6.79
N ALA A 50 19.39 -13.69 7.66
CA ALA A 50 18.53 -12.64 8.19
C ALA A 50 19.25 -11.60 9.06
N VAL A 51 20.42 -11.94 9.62
CA VAL A 51 21.18 -11.06 10.53
C VAL A 51 22.17 -10.20 9.76
N CYS A 52 23.06 -10.82 8.98
CA CYS A 52 24.14 -10.11 8.28
C CYS A 52 23.91 -9.91 6.78
N ARG A 53 22.82 -10.45 6.22
CA ARG A 53 22.48 -10.40 4.78
C ARG A 53 23.48 -11.07 3.84
N GLU A 54 24.46 -11.79 4.36
CA GLU A 54 25.38 -12.61 3.57
C GLU A 54 24.61 -13.74 2.86
N GLU A 55 24.94 -13.99 1.59
CA GLU A 55 24.35 -15.09 0.83
C GLU A 55 24.86 -16.43 1.35
N LEU A 56 23.94 -17.34 1.68
CA LEU A 56 24.23 -18.62 2.29
C LEU A 56 23.93 -19.75 1.32
N ASP A 57 24.98 -20.30 0.71
CA ASP A 57 24.87 -21.41 -0.24
C ASP A 57 24.33 -22.68 0.42
N LYS A 58 24.67 -22.88 1.70
CA LYS A 58 24.31 -24.07 2.48
C LYS A 58 23.90 -23.67 3.88
N VAL A 59 22.94 -24.41 4.44
CA VAL A 59 22.55 -24.27 5.85
C VAL A 59 22.48 -25.65 6.50
N VAL A 60 22.96 -25.74 7.73
CA VAL A 60 22.95 -26.96 8.54
C VAL A 60 22.03 -26.78 9.74
N PHE A 61 21.13 -27.73 9.95
CA PHE A 61 20.26 -27.77 11.12
C PHE A 61 20.88 -28.62 12.22
N VAL A 62 21.12 -28.01 13.37
CA VAL A 62 21.82 -28.60 14.51
C VAL A 62 21.05 -28.36 15.82
N LYS A 63 21.17 -29.29 16.77
CA LYS A 63 20.56 -29.17 18.12
C LYS A 63 21.43 -28.40 19.12
N LYS A 64 22.73 -28.29 18.85
CA LYS A 64 23.71 -27.59 19.70
C LYS A 64 24.53 -26.66 18.82
N LEU A 65 24.74 -25.44 19.29
CA LEU A 65 25.57 -24.46 18.60
C LEU A 65 27.01 -24.97 18.52
N LYS A 66 27.52 -25.01 17.29
CA LYS A 66 28.90 -25.28 16.91
C LYS A 66 29.19 -24.39 15.71
N THR A 67 30.46 -24.04 15.48
CA THR A 67 30.84 -23.29 14.29
C THR A 67 30.59 -24.13 13.03
N PHE A 68 30.12 -23.50 11.96
CA PHE A 68 29.79 -24.13 10.69
C PHE A 68 30.97 -24.94 10.13
N GLN A 69 32.19 -24.40 10.26
CA GLN A 69 33.42 -25.04 9.80
C GLN A 69 33.73 -26.36 10.54
N SER A 70 33.31 -26.49 11.79
CA SER A 70 33.57 -27.69 12.62
C SER A 70 32.56 -28.82 12.39
N LEU A 71 31.48 -28.55 11.64
CA LEU A 71 30.42 -29.54 11.40
C LEU A 71 30.79 -30.44 10.21
N PRO A 72 30.80 -31.78 10.37
CA PRO A 72 31.03 -32.72 9.27
C PRO A 72 29.77 -32.87 8.39
N TYR A 73 29.26 -31.75 7.87
CA TYR A 73 27.95 -31.69 7.20
C TYR A 73 27.87 -32.53 5.92
N GLN A 74 29.00 -32.91 5.33
CA GLN A 74 29.05 -33.77 4.14
C GLN A 74 28.50 -35.18 4.40
N GLN A 75 28.48 -35.63 5.65
CA GLN A 75 27.99 -36.96 6.06
C GLN A 75 26.51 -36.92 6.48
N PHE A 76 25.89 -35.74 6.51
CA PHE A 76 24.55 -35.54 7.02
C PHE A 76 23.49 -35.80 5.94
N PRO A 77 22.29 -36.30 6.33
CA PRO A 77 21.11 -36.25 5.47
C PRO A 77 20.92 -34.83 4.94
N PHE A 78 20.55 -34.69 3.66
CA PHE A 78 20.43 -33.38 3.04
C PHE A 78 19.30 -33.31 2.02
N GLU A 79 18.65 -32.16 1.99
CA GLU A 79 17.63 -31.80 1.00
C GLU A 79 18.30 -31.04 -0.15
N LYS A 80 18.39 -31.71 -1.31
CA LYS A 80 19.06 -31.22 -2.51
C LYS A 80 18.44 -29.94 -3.06
N ARG A 81 17.12 -29.77 -2.97
CA ARG A 81 16.44 -28.64 -3.63
C ARG A 81 16.73 -27.30 -2.97
N TYR A 82 17.02 -27.30 -1.67
CA TYR A 82 17.14 -26.07 -0.87
C TYR A 82 18.49 -25.93 -0.16
N ASP A 83 19.42 -26.86 -0.42
CA ASP A 83 20.77 -26.89 0.14
C ASP A 83 20.77 -26.92 1.68
N ILE A 84 19.89 -27.74 2.27
CA ILE A 84 19.72 -27.88 3.72
C ILE A 84 20.26 -29.24 4.18
N TYR A 85 21.14 -29.23 5.18
CA TYR A 85 21.73 -30.41 5.81
C TYR A 85 21.17 -30.60 7.22
N PHE A 86 21.00 -31.84 7.67
CA PHE A 86 20.37 -32.17 8.95
C PHE A 86 21.30 -33.00 9.82
N ILE A 87 21.51 -32.62 11.08
CA ILE A 87 22.40 -33.38 11.98
C ILE A 87 21.94 -34.83 12.23
N ASP A 88 20.64 -35.09 12.18
CA ASP A 88 20.04 -36.40 12.37
C ASP A 88 18.70 -36.55 11.62
N GLU A 89 18.24 -37.80 11.47
CA GLU A 89 16.96 -38.12 10.82
C GLU A 89 15.73 -37.54 11.54
N MET A 90 15.85 -37.30 12.85
CA MET A 90 14.78 -36.67 13.63
C MET A 90 14.57 -35.22 13.21
N THR A 91 15.66 -34.48 13.01
CA THR A 91 15.67 -33.09 12.57
C THR A 91 15.17 -32.98 11.13
N HIS A 92 15.58 -33.92 10.28
CA HIS A 92 15.05 -34.06 8.92
C HIS A 92 13.54 -34.33 8.92
N SER A 93 13.04 -35.19 9.81
CA SER A 93 11.61 -35.48 9.93
C SER A 93 10.80 -34.29 10.45
N GLN A 94 11.34 -33.51 11.41
CA GLN A 94 10.71 -32.26 11.86
C GLN A 94 10.64 -31.21 10.74
N TYR A 95 11.71 -31.07 9.95
CA TYR A 95 11.71 -30.22 8.76
C TYR A 95 10.63 -30.64 7.76
N ARG A 96 10.54 -31.93 7.42
CA ARG A 96 9.52 -32.44 6.50
C ARG A 96 8.12 -32.15 7.01
N ARG A 97 7.88 -32.31 8.32
CA ARG A 97 6.59 -32.01 8.95
C ARG A 97 6.14 -30.56 8.77
N LEU A 98 7.06 -29.58 8.79
CA LEU A 98 6.70 -28.18 8.53
C LEU A 98 6.08 -27.97 7.15
N LEU A 99 6.49 -28.77 6.16
CA LEU A 99 6.05 -28.67 4.77
C LEU A 99 4.80 -29.48 4.47
N LEU A 100 4.36 -30.35 5.40
CA LEU A 100 3.17 -31.16 5.20
C LEU A 100 1.90 -30.29 5.18
N SER A 101 0.99 -30.64 4.28
CA SER A 101 -0.38 -30.12 4.26
C SER A 101 -1.27 -31.12 5.00
N GLU A 102 -1.39 -30.99 6.32
CA GLU A 102 -2.23 -31.86 7.15
C GLU A 102 -3.56 -31.21 7.52
N CYS A 103 -4.63 -32.02 7.54
CA CYS A 103 -5.91 -31.61 8.09
C CYS A 103 -5.98 -31.89 9.59
N VAL A 104 -6.06 -30.83 10.39
CA VAL A 104 -6.19 -30.90 11.85
C VAL A 104 -7.62 -31.06 12.35
N ARG A 105 -8.61 -31.08 11.44
CA ARG A 105 -10.04 -31.17 11.78
C ARG A 105 -10.60 -32.58 11.64
N CYS A 106 -9.90 -33.47 10.93
CA CYS A 106 -10.28 -34.87 10.87
C CYS A 106 -9.92 -35.59 12.19
N PRO A 107 -10.72 -36.59 12.61
CA PRO A 107 -10.38 -37.46 13.75
C PRO A 107 -9.05 -38.18 13.54
N GLU A 108 -8.79 -38.60 12.30
CA GLU A 108 -7.49 -39.13 11.87
C GLU A 108 -6.79 -38.09 10.97
N PRO A 109 -5.54 -37.71 11.28
CA PRO A 109 -4.80 -36.72 10.50
C PRO A 109 -4.61 -37.18 9.06
N LYS A 110 -5.25 -36.49 8.12
CA LYS A 110 -5.06 -36.72 6.69
C LYS A 110 -3.97 -35.80 6.18
N VAL A 111 -2.93 -36.38 5.60
CA VAL A 111 -1.82 -35.66 4.97
C VAL A 111 -2.04 -35.62 3.47
N PHE A 112 -1.91 -34.43 2.90
CA PHE A 112 -2.06 -34.19 1.46
C PHE A 112 -0.71 -33.87 0.84
N SER A 113 -0.55 -34.24 -0.43
CA SER A 113 0.68 -34.01 -1.18
C SER A 113 0.80 -32.54 -1.60
N ARG A 114 -0.34 -31.89 -1.83
CA ARG A 114 -0.45 -30.51 -2.29
C ARG A 114 -1.41 -29.71 -1.44
N PHE A 115 -1.14 -28.41 -1.32
CA PHE A 115 -2.02 -27.50 -0.58
C PHE A 115 -3.41 -27.39 -1.22
N GLU A 116 -3.54 -27.47 -2.54
CA GLU A 116 -4.84 -27.39 -3.22
C GLU A 116 -5.75 -28.59 -2.88
N GLU A 117 -5.16 -29.76 -2.63
CA GLU A 117 -5.89 -30.96 -2.18
C GLU A 117 -6.43 -30.77 -0.77
N LEU A 118 -5.61 -30.19 0.13
CA LEU A 118 -6.04 -29.81 1.47
C LEU A 118 -7.17 -28.76 1.43
N GLU A 119 -7.07 -27.74 0.57
CA GLU A 119 -8.14 -26.75 0.39
C GLU A 119 -9.44 -27.39 -0.08
N GLN A 120 -9.36 -28.30 -1.06
CA GLN A 120 -10.54 -29.02 -1.53
C GLN A 120 -11.15 -29.90 -0.42
N HIS A 121 -10.32 -30.60 0.34
CA HIS A 121 -10.73 -31.44 1.44
C HIS A 121 -11.43 -30.62 2.54
N MET A 122 -10.82 -29.52 2.98
CA MET A 122 -11.36 -28.61 3.99
C MET A 122 -12.71 -28.04 3.57
N ARG A 123 -12.85 -27.70 2.28
CA ARG A 123 -14.12 -27.23 1.72
C ARG A 123 -15.21 -28.30 1.73
N LYS A 124 -14.89 -29.53 1.32
CA LYS A 124 -15.87 -30.62 1.14
C LYS A 124 -16.28 -31.27 2.47
N GLN A 125 -15.34 -31.46 3.39
CA GLN A 125 -15.56 -32.23 4.61
C GLN A 125 -15.85 -31.37 5.84
N HIS A 126 -15.33 -30.13 5.86
CA HIS A 126 -15.43 -29.26 7.03
C HIS A 126 -16.19 -27.95 6.75
N GLU A 127 -16.59 -27.70 5.49
CA GLU A 127 -17.20 -26.43 5.06
C GLU A 127 -16.36 -25.19 5.43
N LEU A 128 -15.03 -25.39 5.46
CA LEU A 128 -14.06 -24.36 5.79
C LEU A 128 -13.29 -23.92 4.54
N PHE A 129 -12.96 -22.64 4.51
CA PHE A 129 -12.36 -21.97 3.36
C PHE A 129 -11.16 -21.13 3.80
N CYS A 130 -10.09 -21.11 3.01
CA CYS A 130 -9.01 -20.16 3.18
C CYS A 130 -9.23 -18.90 2.33
N CYS A 131 -8.69 -17.75 2.77
CA CYS A 131 -8.74 -16.54 1.95
C CYS A 131 -7.81 -16.66 0.73
N LYS A 132 -8.36 -16.48 -0.47
CA LYS A 132 -7.61 -16.57 -1.74
C LYS A 132 -6.49 -15.55 -1.86
N LEU A 133 -6.73 -14.31 -1.38
CA LEU A 133 -5.70 -13.25 -1.39
C LEU A 133 -4.55 -13.63 -0.46
N CYS A 134 -4.85 -14.04 0.78
CA CYS A 134 -3.85 -14.54 1.71
C CYS A 134 -3.11 -15.78 1.18
N SER A 135 -3.81 -16.69 0.50
CA SER A 135 -3.20 -17.88 -0.11
C SER A 135 -2.16 -17.50 -1.17
N LYS A 136 -2.49 -16.55 -2.05
CA LYS A 136 -1.63 -16.09 -3.13
C LYS A 136 -0.41 -15.30 -2.65
N HIS A 137 -0.62 -14.38 -1.69
CA HIS A 137 0.40 -13.40 -1.33
C HIS A 137 1.19 -13.73 -0.06
N LEU A 138 0.60 -14.45 0.91
CA LEU A 138 1.31 -14.80 2.15
C LEU A 138 2.06 -16.12 1.98
N LYS A 139 3.38 -16.05 2.10
CA LYS A 139 4.30 -17.20 2.10
C LYS A 139 4.44 -17.77 3.51
N ILE A 140 3.38 -18.42 3.97
CA ILE A 140 3.30 -19.07 5.30
C ILE A 140 3.04 -20.57 5.15
N PHE A 141 3.41 -21.35 6.17
CA PHE A 141 3.23 -22.80 6.15
C PHE A 141 1.75 -23.18 6.15
N SER A 142 1.43 -24.36 5.62
CA SER A 142 0.05 -24.88 5.56
C SER A 142 -0.65 -24.86 6.92
N TYR A 143 0.07 -25.25 7.98
CA TYR A 143 -0.46 -25.30 9.35
C TYR A 143 -0.65 -23.92 9.99
N GLU A 144 0.02 -22.86 9.49
CA GLU A 144 -0.13 -21.47 9.98
C GLU A 144 -1.35 -20.79 9.34
N ARG A 145 -1.93 -21.39 8.29
CA ARG A 145 -3.08 -20.81 7.58
C ARG A 145 -4.34 -20.97 8.40
N LYS A 146 -5.08 -19.86 8.50
CA LYS A 146 -6.42 -19.85 9.10
C LYS A 146 -7.48 -20.34 8.12
N TRP A 147 -8.43 -21.05 8.68
CA TRP A 147 -9.59 -21.60 7.98
C TRP A 147 -10.85 -20.96 8.54
N TYR A 148 -11.73 -20.52 7.64
CA TYR A 148 -12.89 -19.72 7.97
C TYR A 148 -14.15 -20.41 7.47
N ASN A 149 -15.25 -20.32 8.23
CA ASN A 149 -16.57 -20.57 7.65
C ASN A 149 -16.95 -19.42 6.69
N ARG A 150 -18.07 -19.57 5.97
CA ARG A 150 -18.50 -18.57 4.97
C ARG A 150 -18.69 -17.15 5.54
N LYS A 151 -19.25 -17.04 6.75
CA LYS A 151 -19.51 -15.75 7.41
C LYS A 151 -18.20 -15.12 7.90
N GLU A 152 -17.33 -15.91 8.50
CA GLU A 152 -16.00 -15.49 8.95
C GLU A 152 -15.12 -15.04 7.80
N LEU A 153 -15.16 -15.74 6.66
CA LEU A 153 -14.37 -15.35 5.48
C LEU A 153 -14.85 -14.00 4.91
N ALA A 154 -16.15 -13.75 4.90
CA ALA A 154 -16.70 -12.46 4.48
C ALA A 154 -16.24 -11.34 5.42
N ARG A 155 -16.29 -11.58 6.74
CA ARG A 155 -15.79 -10.64 7.75
C ARG A 155 -14.29 -10.39 7.61
N HIS A 156 -13.49 -11.45 7.45
CA HIS A 156 -12.05 -11.38 7.23
C HIS A 156 -11.71 -10.47 6.05
N ARG A 157 -12.38 -10.66 4.90
CA ARG A 157 -12.17 -9.85 3.71
C ARG A 157 -12.56 -8.38 3.89
N ALA A 158 -13.58 -8.08 4.70
CA ALA A 158 -14.13 -6.73 4.84
C ALA A 158 -13.52 -5.90 5.98
N HIS A 159 -13.22 -6.56 7.11
CA HIS A 159 -12.83 -5.92 8.37
C HIS A 159 -11.60 -6.54 9.01
N GLY A 160 -11.13 -7.69 8.53
CA GLY A 160 -10.03 -8.43 9.13
C GLY A 160 -10.49 -9.46 10.15
N ASP A 161 -9.51 -10.06 10.83
CA ASP A 161 -9.75 -11.01 11.91
C ASP A 161 -9.87 -10.28 13.25
N PRO A 162 -10.80 -10.68 14.13
CA PRO A 162 -10.96 -10.04 15.45
C PRO A 162 -9.71 -10.21 16.33
N ASP A 163 -8.98 -11.32 16.17
CA ASP A 163 -7.79 -11.64 16.96
C ASP A 163 -6.51 -10.97 16.42
N ASP A 164 -6.57 -10.33 15.24
CA ASP A 164 -5.41 -9.73 14.59
C ASP A 164 -5.67 -8.26 14.26
N THR A 165 -5.15 -7.38 15.13
CA THR A 165 -5.27 -5.93 14.96
C THR A 165 -4.39 -5.37 13.84
N SER A 166 -3.43 -6.16 13.34
CA SER A 166 -2.51 -5.75 12.28
C SER A 166 -3.15 -5.76 10.89
N HIS A 167 -4.18 -6.58 10.69
CA HIS A 167 -4.81 -6.79 9.38
C HIS A 167 -6.28 -6.35 9.40
N ARG A 168 -6.57 -5.19 8.82
CA ARG A 168 -7.91 -4.57 8.80
C ARG A 168 -8.80 -5.04 7.63
N GLY A 169 -8.52 -6.24 7.12
CA GLY A 169 -9.15 -6.82 5.94
C GLY A 169 -8.55 -6.33 4.62
N HIS A 170 -9.13 -6.80 3.52
CA HIS A 170 -8.66 -6.57 2.17
C HIS A 170 -9.38 -5.37 1.54
N PRO A 171 -8.67 -4.25 1.29
CA PRO A 171 -9.31 -3.06 0.76
C PRO A 171 -9.86 -3.30 -0.64
N LEU A 172 -11.02 -2.68 -0.91
CA LEU A 172 -11.77 -2.80 -2.15
C LEU A 172 -11.50 -1.55 -3.00
N CYS A 173 -11.08 -1.75 -4.24
CA CYS A 173 -11.09 -0.67 -5.22
C CYS A 173 -12.54 -0.39 -5.62
N LYS A 174 -13.00 0.85 -5.46
CA LYS A 174 -14.38 1.25 -5.79
C LYS A 174 -14.64 1.43 -7.29
N PHE A 175 -13.58 1.41 -8.11
CA PHE A 175 -13.70 1.57 -9.55
C PHE A 175 -13.87 0.23 -10.27
N CYS A 176 -13.12 -0.79 -9.85
CA CYS A 176 -13.15 -2.13 -10.45
C CYS A 176 -13.84 -3.19 -9.58
N ASP A 177 -14.28 -2.85 -8.37
CA ASP A 177 -14.87 -3.76 -7.37
C ASP A 177 -13.97 -4.97 -7.02
N GLU A 178 -12.66 -4.84 -7.21
CA GLU A 178 -11.66 -5.85 -6.85
C GLU A 178 -11.03 -5.58 -5.48
N ARG A 179 -10.69 -6.66 -4.75
CA ARG A 179 -10.04 -6.58 -3.43
C ARG A 179 -8.55 -6.87 -3.54
N TYR A 180 -7.77 -6.10 -2.80
CA TYR A 180 -6.30 -6.17 -2.75
C TYR A 180 -5.82 -6.66 -1.38
N LEU A 181 -4.57 -7.11 -1.29
CA LEU A 181 -4.02 -7.66 -0.04
C LEU A 181 -4.05 -6.63 1.08
N ASP A 182 -3.52 -5.44 0.80
CA ASP A 182 -3.37 -4.32 1.71
C ASP A 182 -3.56 -2.99 0.97
N ASN A 183 -3.46 -1.88 1.70
CA ASN A 183 -3.62 -0.55 1.13
C ASN A 183 -2.48 -0.18 0.17
N ASP A 184 -1.29 -0.73 0.37
CA ASP A 184 -0.13 -0.41 -0.47
C ASP A 184 -0.31 -1.02 -1.86
N GLU A 185 -0.77 -2.27 -1.92
CA GLU A 185 -1.09 -2.94 -3.18
C GLU A 185 -2.28 -2.29 -3.89
N LEU A 186 -3.30 -1.85 -3.13
CA LEU A 186 -4.38 -1.05 -3.69
C LEU A 186 -3.86 0.27 -4.28
N LEU A 187 -2.96 0.98 -3.59
CA LEU A 187 -2.40 2.24 -4.08
C LEU A 187 -1.56 2.05 -5.35
N LYS A 188 -0.78 0.96 -5.44
CA LYS A 188 -0.08 0.60 -6.68
C LYS A 188 -1.05 0.36 -7.83
N HIS A 189 -2.14 -0.37 -7.58
CA HIS A 189 -3.19 -0.58 -8.57
C HIS A 189 -3.82 0.75 -9.01
N LEU A 190 -4.21 1.61 -8.06
CA LEU A 190 -4.80 2.92 -8.36
C LEU A 190 -3.87 3.79 -9.23
N ARG A 191 -2.57 3.80 -8.95
CA ARG A 191 -1.59 4.57 -9.73
C ARG A 191 -1.33 3.98 -11.13
N ARG A 192 -1.49 2.67 -11.31
CA ARG A 192 -1.24 1.99 -12.59
C ARG A 192 -2.47 1.99 -13.51
N ASP A 193 -3.64 1.72 -12.95
CA ASP A 193 -4.84 1.36 -13.70
C ASP A 193 -5.93 2.45 -13.67
N HIS A 194 -5.75 3.51 -12.87
CA HIS A 194 -6.67 4.65 -12.79
C HIS A 194 -6.00 5.99 -13.06
N TYR A 195 -6.81 6.96 -13.49
CA TYR A 195 -6.34 8.31 -13.83
C TYR A 195 -6.13 9.14 -12.57
N PHE A 196 -5.11 10.00 -12.56
CA PHE A 196 -4.84 10.92 -11.47
C PHE A 196 -4.33 12.25 -12.02
N CYS A 197 -4.56 13.34 -11.28
CA CYS A 197 -4.05 14.65 -11.65
C CYS A 197 -2.59 14.81 -11.21
N HIS A 198 -1.69 15.09 -12.16
CA HIS A 198 -0.25 15.15 -11.92
C HIS A 198 0.15 16.39 -11.12
N PHE A 199 -0.60 17.49 -11.26
CA PHE A 199 -0.40 18.73 -10.49
C PHE A 199 -0.76 18.52 -9.03
N CYS A 200 -1.94 17.93 -8.78
CA CYS A 200 -2.42 17.55 -7.47
C CYS A 200 -1.51 16.52 -6.77
N ASP A 201 -1.00 15.52 -7.49
CA ASP A 201 -0.04 14.54 -6.96
C ASP A 201 1.26 15.21 -6.51
N ALA A 202 1.76 16.19 -7.28
CA ALA A 202 2.93 16.98 -6.89
C ALA A 202 2.70 17.81 -5.63
N ASP A 203 1.47 18.25 -5.38
CA ASP A 203 1.06 18.97 -4.17
C ASP A 203 0.71 18.03 -3.00
N GLY A 204 0.92 16.71 -3.18
CA GLY A 204 0.70 15.70 -2.16
C GLY A 204 -0.75 15.23 -2.03
N SER A 205 -1.64 15.67 -2.92
CA SER A 205 -3.01 15.20 -3.01
C SER A 205 -3.05 13.91 -3.85
N GLN A 206 -3.75 12.89 -3.35
CA GLN A 206 -3.85 11.60 -4.04
C GLN A 206 -5.31 11.36 -4.35
N GLU A 207 -5.77 11.93 -5.46
CA GLU A 207 -7.11 11.72 -6.01
C GLU A 207 -7.04 10.93 -7.30
N TYR A 208 -7.90 9.91 -7.38
CA TYR A 208 -8.00 9.03 -8.54
C TYR A 208 -9.39 9.15 -9.19
N TYR A 209 -9.44 9.00 -10.51
CA TYR A 209 -10.62 9.14 -11.35
C TYR A 209 -10.80 7.87 -12.20
N SER A 210 -12.05 7.49 -12.42
CA SER A 210 -12.41 6.28 -13.17
C SER A 210 -12.10 6.39 -14.66
N ASP A 211 -12.30 7.57 -15.24
CA ASP A 211 -12.11 7.83 -16.66
C ASP A 211 -11.53 9.23 -16.91
N TYR A 212 -11.15 9.48 -18.18
CA TYR A 212 -10.63 10.77 -18.60
C TYR A 212 -11.66 11.91 -18.49
N ARG A 213 -12.96 11.62 -18.61
CA ARG A 213 -14.00 12.66 -18.57
C ARG A 213 -14.03 13.33 -17.20
N TYR A 214 -14.00 12.54 -16.13
CA TYR A 214 -13.94 13.06 -14.77
C TYR A 214 -12.62 13.77 -14.48
N LEU A 215 -11.49 13.28 -14.99
CA LEU A 215 -10.22 13.97 -14.86
C LEU A 215 -10.24 15.33 -15.60
N SER A 216 -10.82 15.38 -16.79
CA SER A 216 -10.96 16.63 -17.57
C SER A 216 -11.85 17.65 -16.86
N GLU A 217 -12.91 17.20 -16.19
CA GLU A 217 -13.75 18.06 -15.35
C GLU A 217 -12.97 18.61 -14.17
N HIS A 218 -12.17 17.78 -13.50
CA HIS A 218 -11.24 18.25 -12.47
C HIS A 218 -10.24 19.28 -13.00
N PHE A 219 -9.66 19.07 -14.19
CA PHE A 219 -8.80 20.06 -14.82
C PHE A 219 -9.52 21.37 -15.14
N ARG A 220 -10.83 21.37 -15.36
CA ARG A 220 -11.63 22.57 -15.61
C ARG A 220 -12.00 23.32 -14.33
N GLU A 221 -12.22 22.60 -13.24
CA GLU A 221 -12.65 23.19 -11.96
C GLU A 221 -11.48 23.65 -11.08
N SER A 222 -10.39 22.87 -11.04
CA SER A 222 -9.27 23.06 -10.11
C SER A 222 -7.98 23.54 -10.79
N HIS A 223 -7.93 23.47 -12.13
CA HIS A 223 -6.78 23.85 -12.94
C HIS A 223 -7.25 24.66 -14.17
N TYR A 224 -6.35 24.90 -15.13
CA TYR A 224 -6.68 25.59 -16.38
C TYR A 224 -6.55 24.61 -17.56
N LEU A 225 -7.66 24.18 -18.14
CA LEU A 225 -7.70 23.29 -19.30
C LEU A 225 -7.95 24.09 -20.58
N CYS A 226 -7.14 23.88 -21.63
CA CYS A 226 -7.37 24.46 -22.94
C CYS A 226 -8.21 23.53 -23.82
N GLU A 227 -9.39 24.01 -24.26
CA GLU A 227 -10.32 23.27 -25.12
C GLU A 227 -10.41 23.88 -26.53
N GLU A 228 -9.39 24.66 -26.95
CA GLU A 228 -9.39 25.37 -28.23
C GLU A 228 -8.74 24.54 -29.37
N GLY A 229 -9.46 24.32 -30.47
CA GLY A 229 -8.91 23.71 -31.69
C GLY A 229 -8.30 22.32 -31.46
N ARG A 230 -7.04 22.13 -31.85
CA ARG A 230 -6.32 20.84 -31.71
C ARG A 230 -6.07 20.47 -30.24
N CYS A 231 -6.09 21.44 -29.33
CA CYS A 231 -5.88 21.20 -27.91
C CYS A 231 -7.04 20.44 -27.25
N ALA A 232 -8.25 20.50 -27.84
CA ALA A 232 -9.40 19.74 -27.37
C ALA A 232 -9.31 18.24 -27.69
N THR A 233 -8.56 17.87 -28.74
CA THR A 233 -8.47 16.48 -29.22
C THR A 233 -7.35 15.69 -28.56
N GLU A 234 -6.32 16.36 -28.05
CA GLU A 234 -5.21 15.73 -27.35
C GLU A 234 -5.54 15.55 -25.87
N GLN A 235 -5.39 14.33 -25.36
CA GLN A 235 -5.64 14.02 -23.95
C GLN A 235 -4.40 14.35 -23.11
N PHE A 236 -4.61 14.82 -21.88
CA PHE A 236 -3.59 15.02 -20.82
C PHE A 236 -2.57 16.15 -21.05
N THR A 237 -2.44 16.71 -22.26
CA THR A 237 -1.34 17.63 -22.62
C THR A 237 -1.65 19.11 -22.38
N HIS A 238 -2.93 19.49 -22.42
CA HIS A 238 -3.33 20.91 -22.43
C HIS A 238 -3.95 21.42 -21.12
N ALA A 239 -3.53 20.86 -19.98
CA ALA A 239 -3.88 21.34 -18.66
C ALA A 239 -2.69 22.08 -18.01
N PHE A 240 -2.96 23.16 -17.29
CA PHE A 240 -1.95 24.03 -16.70
C PHE A 240 -2.23 24.29 -15.22
N ARG A 241 -1.15 24.39 -14.43
CA ARG A 241 -1.22 24.66 -12.99
C ARG A 241 -1.64 26.10 -12.69
N SER A 242 -1.18 27.07 -13.49
CA SER A 242 -1.41 28.49 -13.26
C SER A 242 -2.10 29.16 -14.44
N GLU A 243 -2.81 30.26 -14.16
CA GLU A 243 -3.43 31.09 -15.20
C GLU A 243 -2.39 31.68 -16.15
N ILE A 244 -1.19 31.96 -15.63
CA ILE A 244 -0.09 32.56 -16.39
C ILE A 244 0.39 31.58 -17.47
N ASP A 245 0.59 30.32 -17.11
CA ASP A 245 1.01 29.27 -18.05
C ASP A 245 -0.06 29.02 -19.11
N TYR A 246 -1.33 29.01 -18.70
CA TYR A 246 -2.46 28.89 -19.62
C TYR A 246 -2.54 30.06 -20.61
N LYS A 247 -2.41 31.30 -20.13
CA LYS A 247 -2.37 32.51 -20.96
C LYS A 247 -1.18 32.51 -21.92
N ALA A 248 0.00 32.07 -21.44
CA ALA A 248 1.18 31.92 -22.28
C ALA A 248 0.96 30.90 -23.40
N HIS A 249 0.36 29.75 -23.09
CA HIS A 249 -0.03 28.74 -24.07
C HIS A 249 -1.01 29.31 -25.11
N LYS A 250 -2.08 29.96 -24.67
CA LYS A 250 -3.08 30.57 -25.55
C LYS A 250 -2.47 31.66 -26.46
N ALA A 251 -1.52 32.43 -25.92
CA ALA A 251 -0.78 33.44 -26.68
C ALA A 251 0.12 32.83 -27.78
N ALA A 252 0.65 31.63 -27.57
CA ALA A 252 1.56 30.95 -28.48
C ALA A 252 0.84 30.05 -29.52
N ALA A 253 -0.18 29.30 -29.08
CA ALA A 253 -0.81 28.25 -29.88
C ALA A 253 -2.12 28.69 -30.56
N HIS A 254 -2.84 29.66 -30.00
CA HIS A 254 -4.19 30.03 -30.47
C HIS A 254 -4.35 31.48 -30.91
N SER A 255 -3.35 32.33 -30.72
CA SER A 255 -3.44 33.74 -31.14
C SER A 255 -3.40 33.86 -32.65
N LYS A 256 -4.47 34.39 -33.24
CA LYS A 256 -4.59 34.54 -34.69
C LYS A 256 -3.79 35.73 -35.18
N ASN A 257 -3.70 36.81 -34.36
CA ASN A 257 -3.01 38.05 -34.69
C ASN A 257 -2.07 38.55 -33.58
N ARG A 258 -1.08 39.38 -33.96
CA ARG A 258 -0.05 39.93 -33.04
C ARG A 258 -0.62 40.81 -31.91
N ALA A 259 -1.77 41.46 -32.15
CA ALA A 259 -2.47 42.25 -31.14
C ALA A 259 -3.15 41.37 -30.06
N GLU A 260 -3.81 40.28 -30.49
CA GLU A 260 -4.43 39.29 -29.60
C GLU A 260 -3.38 38.57 -28.75
N ALA A 261 -2.23 38.23 -29.34
CA ALA A 261 -1.09 37.67 -28.62
C ALA A 261 -0.53 38.64 -27.55
N ARG A 262 -0.55 39.96 -27.80
CA ARG A 262 -0.13 40.98 -26.81
C ARG A 262 -1.13 41.10 -25.67
N GLN A 263 -2.43 41.06 -25.97
CA GLN A 263 -3.49 41.12 -24.96
C GLN A 263 -3.50 39.86 -24.08
N ASN A 264 -3.35 38.67 -24.65
CA ASN A 264 -3.29 37.41 -23.89
C ASN A 264 -2.04 37.32 -22.97
N ARG A 265 -0.97 38.06 -23.26
CA ARG A 265 0.23 38.17 -22.39
C ARG A 265 0.08 39.20 -21.27
N HIS A 266 -1.03 39.94 -21.20
CA HIS A 266 -1.26 40.91 -20.15
C HIS A 266 -1.61 40.20 -18.83
N ILE A 267 -0.71 40.31 -17.86
CA ILE A 267 -0.92 39.83 -16.49
C ILE A 267 -1.25 41.07 -15.65
N ASP A 268 -2.47 41.14 -15.11
CA ASP A 268 -2.89 42.26 -14.29
C ASP A 268 -2.33 42.09 -12.87
N LEU A 269 -1.17 42.70 -12.62
CA LEU A 269 -0.53 42.67 -11.32
C LEU A 269 -1.05 43.87 -10.50
N GLN A 270 -2.07 43.62 -9.68
CA GLN A 270 -2.55 44.60 -8.71
C GLN A 270 -1.54 44.76 -7.56
N PHE A 271 -0.54 45.62 -7.77
CA PHE A 271 0.34 46.06 -6.70
C PHE A 271 -0.39 47.11 -5.86
N ASN A 272 -0.90 46.72 -4.69
CA ASN A 272 -1.30 47.68 -3.66
C ASN A 272 -0.05 48.26 -3.00
N TYR A 273 0.51 49.31 -3.59
CA TYR A 273 1.51 50.13 -2.93
C TYR A 273 0.83 50.90 -1.78
N ALA A 274 1.38 50.80 -0.56
CA ALA A 274 0.96 51.65 0.54
C ALA A 274 1.09 53.13 0.13
N PRO A 275 0.05 53.99 0.31
CA PRO A 275 0.08 55.34 -0.18
C PRO A 275 1.20 56.14 0.48
N ARG A 276 2.17 56.60 -0.32
CA ARG A 276 3.18 57.56 0.12
C ARG A 276 2.47 58.90 0.36
N GLN A 277 2.52 59.41 1.58
CA GLN A 277 1.95 60.72 1.95
C GLN A 277 2.55 61.83 1.07
N GLN A 278 1.77 62.32 0.11
CA GLN A 278 2.09 63.52 -0.66
C GLN A 278 1.37 64.71 -0.01
N ARG A 279 2.14 65.74 0.36
CA ARG A 279 1.64 66.99 0.94
C ARG A 279 0.76 67.76 -0.06
N ARG A 280 -0.25 68.44 0.52
CA ARG A 280 -1.20 69.44 -0.02
C ARG A 280 -0.65 70.31 -1.17
N ASN A 281 -1.44 70.54 -2.22
CA ASN A 281 -2.29 71.74 -2.40
C ASN A 281 -2.99 71.77 -3.78
N ASP A 282 -4.17 72.40 -3.80
CA ASP A 282 -4.84 73.13 -4.90
C ASP A 282 -5.75 72.40 -5.92
N GLY A 283 -6.95 72.97 -6.11
CA GLY A 283 -7.72 72.89 -7.36
C GLY A 283 -9.14 72.32 -7.28
N MET A 284 -10.12 73.20 -7.07
CA MET A 284 -11.56 72.99 -7.31
C MET A 284 -11.86 72.41 -8.72
N VAL A 285 -12.95 71.64 -8.87
CA VAL A 285 -14.21 71.97 -9.57
C VAL A 285 -15.12 70.72 -9.55
N GLY A 286 -16.42 70.93 -9.29
CA GLY A 286 -17.43 69.89 -9.07
C GLY A 286 -18.21 69.47 -10.32
N GLY A 287 -19.29 68.71 -10.08
CA GLY A 287 -20.19 68.20 -11.12
C GLY A 287 -20.89 66.93 -10.63
N GLU A 288 -22.06 67.12 -10.02
CA GLU A 288 -23.03 66.11 -9.61
C GLU A 288 -23.42 65.21 -10.79
N ASP A 289 -23.62 63.91 -10.59
CA ASP A 289 -24.76 63.15 -11.14
C ASP A 289 -24.74 61.64 -10.77
N TYR A 290 -25.87 61.26 -10.14
CA TYR A 290 -26.68 60.03 -10.23
C TYR A 290 -26.29 58.66 -9.58
N GLU A 291 -27.10 58.31 -8.56
CA GLU A 291 -27.65 57.00 -8.13
C GLU A 291 -27.97 56.04 -9.31
N GLU A 292 -28.08 54.70 -9.25
CA GLU A 292 -28.56 53.76 -8.24
C GLU A 292 -28.36 52.32 -8.78
N THR A 293 -28.15 51.39 -7.85
CA THR A 293 -28.82 50.08 -7.68
C THR A 293 -28.80 48.97 -8.77
N ARG A 294 -28.12 47.88 -8.37
CA ARG A 294 -28.40 46.44 -8.55
C ARG A 294 -29.80 46.10 -9.09
N HIS A 295 -29.89 45.11 -9.99
CA HIS A 295 -30.91 44.06 -9.88
C HIS A 295 -30.45 42.71 -10.45
N ASN A 296 -31.00 41.70 -9.79
CA ASN A 296 -30.76 40.27 -9.80
C ASN A 296 -31.43 39.58 -11.02
N ARG A 297 -30.84 38.50 -11.54
CA ARG A 297 -31.63 37.41 -12.16
C ARG A 297 -30.88 36.08 -12.13
N GLY A 298 -31.39 35.18 -11.30
CA GLY A 298 -31.01 33.78 -11.27
C GLY A 298 -31.56 32.99 -12.47
N GLY A 299 -30.89 31.89 -12.78
CA GLY A 299 -31.37 30.83 -13.66
C GLY A 299 -30.95 29.48 -13.08
N ARG A 300 -31.92 28.72 -12.58
CA ARG A 300 -31.76 27.38 -12.00
C ARG A 300 -31.40 26.36 -13.08
N GLY A 301 -30.25 25.72 -12.95
CA GLY A 301 -29.87 24.51 -13.70
C GLY A 301 -30.26 23.24 -12.94
N ARG A 302 -30.94 22.34 -13.65
CA ARG A 302 -31.59 21.12 -13.19
C ARG A 302 -30.56 19.99 -12.99
N LEU A 303 -30.50 19.40 -11.80
CA LEU A 303 -29.69 18.22 -11.49
C LEU A 303 -30.24 16.98 -12.22
N GLN A 304 -29.41 16.37 -13.06
CA GLN A 304 -29.64 15.06 -13.63
C GLN A 304 -28.92 14.02 -12.76
N MET A 305 -29.70 13.13 -12.14
CA MET A 305 -29.23 11.95 -11.44
C MET A 305 -28.67 10.95 -12.46
N GLY A 306 -27.44 10.44 -12.22
CA GLY A 306 -26.98 9.21 -12.85
C GLY A 306 -25.47 9.10 -13.05
N GLN A 307 -24.74 8.72 -11.99
CA GLN A 307 -23.63 7.75 -11.94
C GLN A 307 -22.72 8.08 -10.75
N LYS A 308 -22.36 7.06 -9.97
CA LYS A 308 -21.72 7.19 -8.65
C LYS A 308 -20.30 7.74 -8.80
N SER A 309 -20.13 9.05 -8.61
CA SER A 309 -18.82 9.71 -8.51
C SER A 309 -18.12 9.28 -7.22
N TRP A 310 -16.98 8.61 -7.35
CA TRP A 310 -16.14 8.26 -6.21
C TRP A 310 -14.78 8.95 -6.36
N ARG A 311 -14.55 9.98 -5.54
CA ARG A 311 -13.21 10.53 -5.32
C ARG A 311 -12.52 9.67 -4.27
N TYR A 312 -11.36 9.12 -4.63
CA TYR A 312 -10.56 8.31 -3.72
C TYR A 312 -9.42 9.16 -3.17
N SER A 313 -9.56 9.73 -1.97
CA SER A 313 -8.52 10.52 -1.32
C SER A 313 -7.77 9.68 -0.28
N ARG A 314 -6.44 9.84 -0.15
CA ARG A 314 -5.62 9.14 0.88
C ARG A 314 -6.20 9.26 2.30
N LEU A 315 -6.81 10.41 2.63
CA LEU A 315 -7.48 10.61 3.92
C LEU A 315 -8.65 9.63 4.12
N ALA A 316 -9.40 9.28 3.07
CA ALA A 316 -10.46 8.27 3.13
C ALA A 316 -9.92 6.83 3.28
N ILE A 317 -8.69 6.56 2.82
CA ILE A 317 -7.96 5.30 3.04
C ILE A 317 -7.49 5.19 4.50
N ILE A 318 -7.07 6.30 5.09
CA ILE A 318 -6.53 6.36 6.46
C ILE A 318 -7.65 6.57 7.52
N GLN A 319 -8.81 7.12 7.16
CA GLN A 319 -9.90 7.51 8.08
C GLN A 319 -10.67 6.35 8.75
N LYS A 320 -10.25 5.08 8.57
CA LYS A 320 -10.56 4.02 9.56
C LYS A 320 -9.52 3.92 10.68
N ARG A 321 -8.61 4.88 10.83
CA ARG A 321 -7.92 5.17 12.09
C ARG A 321 -8.91 5.95 12.96
N ALA A 322 -9.64 5.24 13.81
CA ALA A 322 -10.29 5.88 14.95
C ALA A 322 -9.24 6.72 15.71
N PRO A 323 -9.60 7.91 16.22
CA PRO A 323 -8.68 8.71 17.00
C PRO A 323 -8.23 7.89 18.21
N LEU A 324 -6.91 7.93 18.48
CA LEU A 324 -6.36 7.59 19.78
C LEU A 324 -7.11 8.41 20.82
N VAL A 325 -8.06 7.77 21.52
CA VAL A 325 -8.56 8.29 22.78
C VAL A 325 -7.36 8.23 23.72
N ILE A 326 -6.76 9.39 23.92
CA ILE A 326 -5.81 9.66 25.00
C ILE A 326 -6.60 9.41 26.29
N LEU A 327 -6.50 8.19 26.83
CA LEU A 327 -6.88 7.93 28.20
C LEU A 327 -5.94 8.75 29.07
N LYS A 328 -6.47 9.85 29.62
CA LYS A 328 -5.83 10.60 30.69
C LYS A 328 -5.52 9.64 31.84
N PRO A 329 -4.34 9.73 32.47
CA PRO A 329 -4.06 8.98 33.68
C PRO A 329 -4.88 9.57 34.83
N SER A 330 -5.85 8.81 35.33
CA SER A 330 -6.38 9.03 36.67
C SER A 330 -5.26 8.70 37.67
N ARG A 331 -4.70 9.76 38.27
CA ARG A 331 -3.77 9.64 39.40
C ARG A 331 -4.56 9.20 40.65
N LEU A 332 -3.95 8.25 41.35
CA LEU A 332 -3.97 7.93 42.80
C LEU A 332 -5.31 7.99 43.54
#